data_AF-A0A6A4AT61-F1
#
_entry.id   AF-A0A6A4AT61-F1
#
_cell.length_a   1.000
_cell.length_b   1.000
_cell.length_c   1.000
_cell.angle_alpha   90.00
_cell.angle_beta   90.00
_cell.angle_gamma   90.00
#
_symmetry.space_group_name_H-M   'P 1'
#
loop_
_entity.id
_entity.type
_entity.pdbx_description
1 polymer ?
#
loop_
_entity_poly.entity_id
_entity_poly.type
_entity_poly.pdbx_seq_one_letter_code
_entity_poly.pdbx_strand_id
1 'polypeptide(L)'
;MATLELMFVSAIRVLQSEGMGVSNAGVSDQFEHAAQDIELEDYAHELASLPDLSEAAVTNLDYTAPNVKNPELSEERQRKLIAVLKQHEKIMIAS
;
A
#
# COMPACT_ATOMS: atom_id res chain seq x y z
N MET A 1 27.31 3.78 4.04
CA MET A 1 26.61 2.54 4.44
C MET A 1 26.53 2.48 5.97
N ALA A 2 25.71 3.32 6.60
CA ALA A 2 25.55 3.32 8.07
C ALA A 2 24.12 3.67 8.51
N THR A 3 23.29 4.17 7.59
CA THR A 3 21.93 4.66 7.88
C THR A 3 20.96 3.53 8.23
N LEU A 4 21.10 2.36 7.61
CA LEU A 4 20.20 1.23 7.84
C LEU A 4 20.40 0.61 9.24
N GLU A 5 21.65 0.39 9.65
CA GLU A 5 21.95 -0.16 10.97
C GLU A 5 21.54 0.79 12.10
N LEU A 6 21.73 2.10 11.90
CA LEU A 6 21.27 3.12 12.84
C LEU A 6 19.73 3.14 12.97
N MET A 7 18.99 3.02 11.87
CA MET A 7 17.52 2.94 11.92
C MET A 7 17.05 1.66 12.62
N PHE A 8 17.70 0.52 12.35
CA PHE A 8 17.37 -0.76 12.98
C PHE A 8 17.56 -0.72 14.50
N VAL A 9 18.69 -0.19 14.97
CA VAL A 9 18.96 -0.06 16.41
C VAL A 9 18.00 0.92 17.10
N SER A 10 17.60 2.00 16.42
CA SER A 10 16.60 2.94 16.95
C SER A 10 15.21 2.31 17.10
N ALA A 11 14.76 1.52 16.11
CA ALA A 11 13.46 0.85 16.16
C ALA A 11 13.39 -0.18 17.32
N ILE A 12 14.45 -0.98 17.49
CA ILE A 12 14.55 -1.96 18.60
C ILE A 12 14.44 -1.26 19.96
N ARG A 13 15.16 -0.15 20.16
CA ARG A 13 15.18 0.56 21.44
C ARG A 13 13.83 1.21 21.77
N VAL A 14 13.11 1.72 20.77
CA VAL A 14 11.75 2.28 20.96
C VAL A 14 10.77 1.18 21.37
N LEU A 15 10.81 0.02 20.71
CA LEU A 15 9.95 -1.12 21.04
C LEU A 15 10.20 -1.67 22.45
N GLN A 16 11.44 -1.63 22.93
CA GLN A 16 11.80 -2.03 24.30
C GLN A 16 11.41 -1.00 25.37
N SER A 17 11.23 0.28 24.98
CA SER A 17 10.89 1.36 25.90
C SER A 17 9.39 1.50 26.15
N GLU A 18 8.54 0.96 25.28
CA GLU A 18 7.07 1.10 25.37
C GLU A 18 6.37 -0.16 25.92
N GLY A 19 7.12 -1.12 26.46
CA GLY A 19 6.63 -2.30 27.18
C GLY A 19 6.77 -2.16 28.70
N MET A 20 5.76 -1.58 29.34
CA MET A 20 5.52 -1.42 30.78
C MET A 20 6.01 -2.60 31.66
N GLY A 21 6.59 -2.29 32.83
CA GLY A 21 6.98 -3.30 33.81
C GLY A 21 5.84 -4.24 34.22
N VAL A 22 6.03 -5.54 34.04
CA VAL A 22 5.33 -6.62 34.76
C VAL A 22 6.31 -7.78 34.97
N SER A 23 6.28 -8.26 36.20
CA SER A 23 6.99 -9.35 36.85
C SER A 23 7.10 -10.68 36.09
N ASN A 24 8.27 -11.30 36.25
CA ASN A 24 8.55 -12.74 36.31
C ASN A 24 7.30 -13.65 36.38
N ALA A 25 6.88 -14.21 35.24
CA ALA A 25 6.14 -15.47 35.17
C ALA A 25 6.27 -16.01 33.75
N GLY A 26 6.70 -17.28 33.63
CA GLY A 26 7.10 -17.91 32.38
C GLY A 26 6.11 -17.70 31.22
N VAL A 27 6.62 -17.11 30.14
CA VAL A 27 5.98 -17.11 28.82
C VAL A 27 6.97 -17.79 27.88
N SER A 28 6.97 -19.12 27.92
CA SER A 28 7.54 -19.93 26.84
C SER A 28 6.47 -20.06 25.77
N ASP A 29 6.18 -18.97 25.08
CA ASP A 29 5.58 -19.02 23.75
C ASP A 29 6.26 -17.95 22.91
N GLN A 30 7.52 -18.26 22.62
CA GLN A 30 8.30 -17.54 21.64
C GLN A 30 7.65 -17.90 20.31
N PHE A 31 6.85 -16.98 19.75
CA PHE A 31 6.40 -17.06 18.36
C PHE A 31 7.63 -16.88 17.45
N GLU A 32 8.53 -17.86 17.47
CA GLU A 32 9.59 -17.99 16.47
C GLU A 32 8.90 -18.41 15.18
N HIS A 33 8.57 -17.43 14.35
CA HIS A 33 8.44 -17.69 12.92
C HIS A 33 9.82 -18.14 12.45
N ALA A 34 9.99 -19.46 12.26
CA ALA A 34 11.15 -19.99 11.54
C ALA A 34 11.30 -19.19 10.25
N ALA A 35 12.53 -18.78 9.93
CA ALA A 35 12.80 -18.08 8.69
C ALA A 35 12.26 -18.95 7.54
N GLN A 36 11.32 -18.41 6.77
CA GLN A 36 10.88 -19.05 5.55
C GLN A 36 12.13 -19.18 4.66
N ASP A 37 12.52 -20.41 4.28
CA ASP A 37 13.54 -20.60 3.25
C ASP A 37 12.97 -20.04 1.95
N ILE A 38 13.29 -18.78 1.66
CA ILE A 38 12.96 -18.15 0.39
C ILE A 38 14.06 -18.59 -0.57
N GLU A 39 13.75 -19.49 -1.50
CA GLU A 39 14.65 -19.76 -2.62
C GLU A 39 14.78 -18.43 -3.40
N LEU A 40 15.96 -17.79 -3.32
CA LEU A 40 16.17 -16.47 -3.94
C LEU A 40 15.94 -16.47 -5.45
N GLU A 41 16.04 -17.65 -6.07
CA GLU A 41 15.74 -17.89 -7.48
C GLU A 41 14.26 -17.62 -7.79
N ASP A 42 13.35 -18.04 -6.91
CA ASP A 42 11.93 -17.74 -7.02
C ASP A 42 11.66 -16.25 -6.84
N TYR A 43 12.35 -15.61 -5.89
CA TYR A 43 12.24 -14.16 -5.66
C TYR A 43 12.69 -13.34 -6.88
N ALA A 44 13.80 -13.72 -7.52
CA ALA A 44 14.26 -13.07 -8.74
C ALA A 44 13.28 -13.26 -9.91
N HIS A 45 12.66 -14.44 -10.01
CA HIS A 45 11.66 -14.72 -11.03
C HIS A 45 10.37 -13.92 -10.83
N GLU A 46 9.91 -13.77 -9.59
CA GLU A 46 8.78 -12.92 -9.21
C GLU A 46 9.07 -11.44 -9.53
N LEU A 47 10.27 -10.95 -9.23
CA LEU A 47 10.69 -9.58 -9.56
C LEU A 47 10.71 -9.31 -11.06
N ALA A 48 11.09 -10.29 -11.88
CA ALA A 48 11.09 -10.16 -13.34
C ALA A 48 9.67 -10.05 -13.94
N SER A 49 8.64 -10.42 -13.17
CA SER A 49 7.23 -10.32 -13.55
C SER A 49 6.60 -8.98 -13.15
N LEU A 50 7.30 -8.17 -12.33
CA LEU A 50 6.81 -6.86 -11.96
C LEU A 50 6.96 -5.88 -13.13
N PRO A 51 5.98 -5.01 -13.37
CA PRO A 51 6.16 -3.90 -14.30
C PRO A 51 7.26 -2.97 -13.77
N ASP A 52 7.84 -2.16 -14.67
CA ASP A 52 8.77 -1.13 -14.26
C ASP A 52 8.06 -0.14 -13.32
N LEU A 53 8.45 -0.13 -12.05
CA LEU A 53 7.90 0.73 -11.01
C LEU A 53 8.56 2.12 -10.99
N SER A 54 9.62 2.33 -11.78
CA SER A 54 10.29 3.63 -11.90
C SER A 54 9.51 4.60 -12.78
N GLU A 55 8.61 4.08 -13.62
CA GLU A 55 7.71 4.88 -14.44
C GLU A 55 6.40 5.15 -13.69
N ALA A 56 6.05 6.42 -13.52
CA ALA A 56 4.74 6.80 -13.01
C ALA A 56 3.66 6.40 -14.03
N ALA A 57 2.95 5.31 -13.79
CA ALA A 57 1.82 4.90 -14.61
C ALA A 57 0.76 6.01 -14.62
N VAL A 58 0.47 6.54 -15.81
CA VAL A 58 -0.60 7.53 -15.97
C VAL A 58 -1.94 6.81 -16.00
N THR A 59 -2.64 6.84 -14.87
CA THR A 59 -4.03 6.38 -14.80
C THR A 59 -4.94 7.43 -15.42
N ASN A 60 -5.70 7.05 -16.46
CA ASN A 60 -6.72 7.91 -17.07
C ASN A 60 -8.11 7.31 -16.80
N LEU A 61 -9.07 8.14 -16.38
CA LEU A 61 -10.44 7.68 -16.11
C LEU A 61 -11.33 7.80 -17.35
N ASP A 62 -12.04 6.71 -17.69
CA ASP A 62 -13.07 6.73 -18.73
C ASP A 62 -14.42 7.21 -18.17
N TYR A 63 -14.71 8.49 -18.35
CA TYR A 63 -15.99 9.09 -17.97
C TYR A 63 -17.17 8.72 -18.87
N THR A 64 -16.93 7.95 -19.94
CA THR A 64 -17.98 7.46 -20.85
C THR A 64 -18.41 6.03 -20.54
N ALA A 65 -17.67 5.36 -19.64
CA ALA A 65 -17.92 3.99 -19.25
C ALA A 65 -19.34 3.80 -18.65
N PRO A 66 -19.94 2.60 -18.80
CA PRO A 66 -21.31 2.35 -18.36
C PRO A 66 -21.56 2.61 -16.86
N ASN A 67 -20.53 2.42 -16.02
CA ASN A 67 -20.57 2.68 -14.58
C ASN A 67 -20.66 4.18 -14.22
N VAL A 68 -20.38 5.08 -15.16
CA VAL A 68 -20.50 6.54 -14.97
C VAL A 68 -21.84 7.06 -15.50
N LYS A 69 -22.52 6.30 -16.38
CA LYS A 69 -23.81 6.69 -16.97
C LYS A 69 -24.96 6.31 -16.05
N ASN A 70 -25.83 7.28 -15.77
CA ASN A 70 -27.09 7.01 -15.07
C ASN A 70 -28.28 7.35 -15.99
N PRO A 71 -29.10 6.36 -16.39
CA PRO A 71 -30.24 6.57 -17.30
C PRO A 71 -31.37 7.40 -16.68
N GLU A 72 -31.42 7.55 -15.36
CA GLU A 72 -32.42 8.36 -14.65
C GLU A 72 -32.06 9.85 -14.60
N LEU A 73 -30.80 10.21 -14.94
CA LEU A 73 -30.37 11.61 -14.97
C LEU A 73 -30.70 12.27 -16.30
N SER A 74 -31.17 13.52 -16.23
CA SER A 74 -31.19 14.39 -17.41
C SER A 74 -29.78 14.62 -17.94
N GLU A 75 -29.65 14.92 -19.23
CA GLU A 75 -28.35 15.17 -19.85
C GLU A 75 -27.54 16.27 -19.13
N GLU A 76 -28.21 17.32 -18.66
CA GLU A 76 -27.57 18.40 -17.92
C GLU A 76 -26.99 17.92 -16.58
N ARG A 77 -27.74 17.10 -15.85
CA ARG A 77 -27.29 16.51 -14.58
C ARG A 77 -26.13 15.53 -14.79
N GLN A 78 -26.20 14.73 -15.86
CA GLN A 78 -25.10 13.85 -16.25
C GLN A 78 -23.84 14.64 -16.60
N ARG A 79 -23.95 15.75 -17.35
CA ARG A 79 -22.82 16.65 -17.64
C ARG A 79 -22.21 17.24 -16.36
N LYS A 80 -23.07 17.67 -15.42
CA LYS A 80 -22.61 18.22 -14.13
C LYS A 80 -21.90 17.17 -13.28
N LEU A 81 -22.40 15.94 -13.23
CA LEU A 81 -21.72 14.82 -12.56
C LEU A 81 -20.32 14.59 -13.15
N ILE A 82 -20.22 14.48 -14.47
CA ILE A 82 -18.92 14.28 -15.14
C ILE A 82 -17.96 15.44 -14.83
N ALA A 83 -18.44 16.68 -14.78
CA ALA A 83 -17.61 17.84 -14.43
C ALA A 83 -17.02 17.72 -13.00
N VAL A 84 -17.83 17.28 -12.03
CA VAL A 84 -17.36 17.04 -10.65
C VAL A 84 -16.34 15.90 -10.62
N LEU A 85 -16.61 14.79 -11.30
CA LEU A 85 -15.68 13.66 -11.33
C LEU A 85 -14.32 14.03 -11.95
N LYS A 86 -14.31 14.85 -13.01
CA LYS A 86 -13.09 15.41 -13.60
C LYS A 86 -12.34 16.33 -12.65
N GLN A 87 -13.07 17.16 -11.89
CA GLN A 87 -12.48 18.05 -10.90
C GLN A 87 -11.75 17.28 -9.79
N HIS A 88 -12.24 16.08 -9.43
CA HIS A 88 -11.71 15.27 -8.34
C HIS A 88 -10.87 14.06 -8.80
N GLU A 89 -10.45 14.02 -10.07
CA GLU A 89 -9.72 12.91 -10.67
C GLU A 89 -8.46 12.53 -9.88
N LYS A 90 -7.69 13.51 -9.40
CA LYS A 90 -6.47 13.26 -8.60
C LYS A 90 -6.74 12.48 -7.31
N ILE A 91 -7.89 12.70 -6.69
CA ILE A 91 -8.26 12.00 -5.45
C ILE A 91 -8.66 10.56 -5.78
N MET A 92 -9.35 10.35 -6.90
CA MET A 92 -9.77 9.02 -7.35
C MET A 92 -8.60 8.12 -7.76
N ILE A 93 -7.53 8.72 -8.30
CA ILE A 93 -6.34 8.00 -8.75
C ILE A 93 -5.34 7.76 -7.61
N ALA A 94 -5.25 8.66 -6.64
CA ALA A 94 -4.24 8.62 -5.57
C ALA A 94 -4.69 7.88 -4.29
N SER A 95 -5.76 7.06 -4.35
CA SER A 95 -6.32 6.34 -3.20
C SER A 95 -5.92 4.87 -3.14
#